data_AF-A0A368F3X2-F1
#
_entry.id   AF-A0A368F3X2-F1
#
_cell.length_a   1.000
_cell.length_b   1.000
_cell.length_c   1.000
_cell.angle_alpha   90.00
_cell.angle_beta   90.00
_cell.angle_gamma   90.00
#
_symmetry.space_group_name_H-M   'P 1'
#
loop_
_entity.id
_entity.type
_entity.pdbx_description
1 polymer ?
#
loop_
_entity_poly.entity_id
_entity_poly.type
_entity_poly.pdbx_seq_one_letter_code
_entity_poly.pdbx_strand_id
1 'polypeptide(L)'
;MSMPSQMRALFAYILSLCEINNGHSLWNDYKDSMMEDFLRGGLPPNVAEAVAYTEIKEIALGCGVDITTIIPPSMCTTAVIDNDVVGVDAYREEGSRLYQTLNAQQKHIVDAVITNTEKCVFIDGPGGSGKTYTYNVLYKLLVDQGKRVLNVAWSGIAATLLPRGRTVHSAFCLPLPINETRKTSLMSVQSRQARDLQSTDCIIWDEAHTAPKFALEAVDQLLRDIAQSDQPFGGKTMILGGDFRQIPPVVPQAGRMEVVNITIKNCSLWPYFRQFSLTENMRAQSAGAQWCNFLIQLGNGEMQDPSGNVEIPAELLSRGDIIDDVFGDITTMEDINTAVDRAILTPKNLTHQKLTTRFSDGYLAKKNCAEVLMKLSVKQKQTPLISHSNF
;
A
#
# COMPACT_ATOMS: atom_id res chain seq x y z
N MET A 1 0.02 -12.79 15.39
CA MET A 1 0.27 -13.03 13.95
C MET A 1 1.35 -12.07 13.52
N SER A 2 2.53 -12.58 13.18
CA SER A 2 3.53 -11.81 12.43
C SER A 2 2.96 -11.49 11.04
N MET A 3 3.22 -10.30 10.50
CA MET A 3 2.89 -9.92 9.12
C MET A 3 4.21 -9.80 8.33
N PRO A 4 4.68 -10.89 7.69
CA PRO A 4 5.98 -10.92 7.01
C PRO A 4 6.19 -9.80 5.99
N SER A 5 5.14 -9.38 5.28
CA SER A 5 5.18 -8.24 4.35
C SER A 5 5.49 -6.91 5.03
N GLN A 6 4.91 -6.66 6.22
CA GLN A 6 5.21 -5.47 7.01
C GLN A 6 6.64 -5.51 7.57
N MET A 7 7.12 -6.70 7.95
CA MET A 7 8.51 -6.88 8.37
C MET A 7 9.48 -6.56 7.22
N ARG A 8 9.19 -7.01 6.00
CA ARG A 8 10.00 -6.67 4.81
C ARG A 8 10.01 -5.16 4.55
N ALA A 9 8.86 -4.49 4.63
CA ALA A 9 8.79 -3.03 4.47
C ALA A 9 9.59 -2.29 5.55
N LEU A 10 9.43 -2.65 6.83
CA LEU A 10 10.19 -2.08 7.93
C LEU A 10 11.69 -2.30 7.76
N PHE A 11 12.09 -3.52 7.39
CA PHE A 11 13.48 -3.86 7.15
C PHE A 11 14.08 -2.98 6.04
N ALA A 12 13.36 -2.79 4.93
CA ALA A 12 13.77 -1.89 3.85
C ALA A 12 13.93 -0.44 4.33
N TYR A 13 13.02 0.06 5.18
CA TYR A 13 13.15 1.40 5.77
C TYR A 13 14.34 1.52 6.71
N ILE A 14 14.61 0.50 7.53
CA ILE A 14 15.80 0.46 8.39
C ILE A 14 17.06 0.54 7.54
N LEU A 15 17.17 -0.27 6.48
CA LEU A 15 18.30 -0.22 5.54
C LEU A 15 18.46 1.14 4.85
N SER A 16 17.37 1.87 4.65
CA SER A 16 17.38 3.11 3.87
C SER A 16 17.55 4.37 4.72
N LEU A 17 17.12 4.34 5.98
CA LEU A 17 16.99 5.52 6.83
C LEU A 17 17.90 5.49 8.06
N CYS A 18 18.50 4.35 8.39
CA CYS A 18 19.37 4.19 9.56
C CYS A 18 20.82 3.93 9.16
N GLU A 19 21.77 4.38 9.98
CA GLU A 19 23.17 3.94 9.88
C GLU A 19 23.32 2.52 10.42
N ILE A 20 23.63 1.57 9.54
CA ILE A 20 23.74 0.15 9.89
C ILE A 20 25.18 -0.29 9.78
N ASN A 21 25.76 -0.71 10.91
CA ASN A 21 27.14 -1.18 10.96
C ASN A 21 27.34 -2.53 10.26
N ASN A 22 26.31 -3.39 10.20
CA ASN A 22 26.40 -4.71 9.56
C ASN A 22 25.04 -5.20 9.02
N GLY A 23 24.67 -4.73 7.82
CA GLY A 23 23.42 -5.12 7.18
C GLY A 23 23.33 -6.60 6.81
N HIS A 24 24.46 -7.26 6.55
CA HIS A 24 24.51 -8.69 6.24
C HIS A 24 24.15 -9.57 7.44
N SER A 25 24.62 -9.23 8.65
CA SER A 25 24.24 -9.95 9.87
C SER A 25 22.74 -9.77 10.12
N LEU A 26 22.27 -8.53 10.00
CA LEU A 26 20.86 -8.18 10.20
C LEU A 26 19.95 -8.95 9.23
N TRP A 27 20.36 -9.12 7.97
CA TRP A 27 19.66 -9.96 7.01
C TRP A 27 19.53 -11.41 7.48
N ASN A 28 20.64 -12.03 7.87
CA ASN A 28 20.66 -13.44 8.27
C ASN A 28 19.82 -13.72 9.52
N ASP A 29 19.76 -12.77 10.45
CA ASP A 29 19.02 -12.93 11.70
C ASP A 29 17.49 -12.93 11.48
N TYR A 30 17.01 -12.25 10.44
CA TYR A 30 15.57 -12.00 10.24
C TYR A 30 14.98 -12.52 8.93
N LYS A 31 15.80 -12.98 7.97
CA LYS A 31 15.32 -13.44 6.65
C LYS A 31 14.24 -14.52 6.74
N ASP A 32 14.38 -15.47 7.67
CA ASP A 32 13.42 -16.57 7.84
C ASP A 32 12.03 -16.05 8.25
N SER A 33 11.98 -15.04 9.10
CA SER A 33 10.71 -14.41 9.53
C SER A 33 10.13 -13.54 8.42
N MET A 34 10.98 -12.91 7.62
CA MET A 34 10.59 -12.08 6.48
C MET A 34 10.13 -12.89 5.27
N MET A 35 10.46 -14.17 5.14
CA MET A 35 10.00 -15.03 4.04
C MET A 35 8.92 -16.04 4.45
N GLU A 36 8.43 -15.98 5.69
CA GLU A 36 7.51 -16.97 6.27
C GLU A 36 6.20 -17.11 5.48
N ASP A 37 5.65 -16.00 4.97
CA ASP A 37 4.45 -16.01 4.13
C ASP A 37 4.68 -16.72 2.79
N PHE A 38 5.86 -16.57 2.20
CA PHE A 38 6.24 -17.28 0.98
C PHE A 38 6.45 -18.78 1.22
N LEU A 39 7.08 -19.15 2.33
CA LEU A 39 7.24 -20.54 2.74
C LEU A 39 5.88 -21.21 2.99
N ARG A 40 4.98 -20.52 3.71
CA ARG A 40 3.59 -20.97 3.90
C ARG A 40 2.82 -21.04 2.59
N GLY A 41 3.15 -20.15 1.65
CA GLY A 41 2.66 -20.17 0.28
C GLY A 41 3.17 -21.34 -0.55
N GLY A 42 4.10 -22.17 -0.04
CA GLY A 42 4.63 -23.34 -0.75
C GLY A 42 5.86 -23.06 -1.61
N LEU A 43 6.45 -21.86 -1.53
CA LEU A 43 7.70 -21.56 -2.23
C LEU A 43 8.88 -22.29 -1.58
N PRO A 44 9.81 -22.88 -2.37
CA PRO A 44 11.05 -23.44 -1.86
C PRO A 44 11.89 -22.37 -1.11
N PRO A 45 12.63 -22.72 -0.05
CA PRO A 45 13.33 -21.73 0.79
C PRO A 45 14.27 -20.79 0.03
N ASN A 46 15.01 -21.31 -0.95
CA ASN A 46 15.89 -20.50 -1.81
C ASN A 46 15.12 -19.50 -2.68
N VAL A 47 13.91 -19.85 -3.12
CA VAL A 47 13.04 -18.98 -3.91
C VAL A 47 12.34 -17.97 -3.00
N ALA A 48 11.83 -18.40 -1.85
CA ALA A 48 11.22 -17.54 -0.84
C ALA A 48 12.20 -16.45 -0.36
N GLU A 49 13.46 -16.82 -0.11
CA GLU A 49 14.52 -15.88 0.26
C GLU A 49 14.79 -14.86 -0.87
N ALA A 50 14.87 -15.31 -2.13
CA ALA A 50 15.08 -14.44 -3.27
C ALA A 50 13.91 -13.47 -3.51
N VAL A 51 12.66 -13.92 -3.32
CA VAL A 51 11.46 -13.08 -3.43
C VAL A 51 11.44 -12.04 -2.31
N ALA A 52 11.68 -12.44 -1.05
CA ALA A 52 11.76 -11.51 0.07
C ALA A 52 12.86 -10.45 -0.14
N TYR A 53 14.03 -10.86 -0.60
CA TYR A 53 15.14 -9.96 -0.94
C TYR A 53 14.74 -8.96 -2.03
N THR A 54 14.05 -9.43 -3.07
CA THR A 54 13.62 -8.58 -4.19
C THR A 54 12.58 -7.55 -3.75
N GLU A 55 11.60 -7.93 -2.94
CA GLU A 55 10.62 -6.98 -2.39
C GLU A 55 11.30 -5.89 -1.55
N ILE A 56 12.25 -6.26 -0.68
CA ILE A 56 13.01 -5.31 0.14
C ILE A 56 13.85 -4.38 -0.75
N LYS A 57 14.48 -4.93 -1.79
CA LYS A 57 15.25 -4.15 -2.77
C LYS A 57 14.37 -3.11 -3.46
N GLU A 58 13.17 -3.48 -3.91
CA GLU A 58 12.25 -2.55 -4.58
C GLU A 58 11.80 -1.42 -3.64
N ILE A 59 11.49 -1.74 -2.38
CA ILE A 59 11.08 -0.73 -1.39
C ILE A 59 12.23 0.23 -1.08
N ALA A 60 13.44 -0.29 -0.83
CA ALA A 60 14.62 0.53 -0.52
C ALA A 60 15.08 1.37 -1.72
N LEU A 61 14.97 0.85 -2.94
CA LEU A 61 15.21 1.63 -4.15
C LEU A 61 14.22 2.78 -4.29
N GLY A 62 12.96 2.58 -3.87
CA GLY A 62 11.96 3.65 -3.74
C GLY A 62 12.36 4.76 -2.75
N CYS A 63 13.21 4.44 -1.77
CA CYS A 63 13.83 5.39 -0.85
C CYS A 63 15.17 5.96 -1.37
N GLY A 64 15.60 5.58 -2.58
CA GLY A 64 16.85 6.04 -3.20
C GLY A 64 18.10 5.25 -2.78
N VAL A 65 17.94 4.11 -2.11
CA VAL A 65 19.05 3.30 -1.59
C VAL A 65 19.16 1.97 -2.35
N ASP A 66 20.34 1.68 -2.90
CA ASP A 66 20.64 0.37 -3.49
C ASP A 66 21.20 -0.58 -2.44
N ILE A 67 20.34 -1.47 -1.94
CA ILE A 67 20.70 -2.42 -0.88
C ILE A 67 21.72 -3.46 -1.33
N THR A 68 22.00 -3.62 -2.63
CA THR A 68 23.02 -4.56 -3.10
C THR A 68 24.42 -4.22 -2.60
N THR A 69 24.61 -2.96 -2.19
CA THR A 69 25.84 -2.47 -1.54
C THR A 69 25.92 -2.79 -0.05
N ILE A 70 24.79 -3.19 0.57
CA ILE A 70 24.63 -3.40 2.02
C ILE A 70 24.46 -4.90 2.33
N ILE A 71 23.69 -5.60 1.50
CA ILE A 71 23.43 -7.04 1.59
C ILE A 71 23.74 -7.62 0.22
N PRO A 72 24.58 -8.66 0.11
CA PRO A 72 24.83 -9.31 -1.16
C PRO A 72 23.56 -10.01 -1.64
N PRO A 73 23.28 -9.98 -2.96
CA PRO A 73 22.14 -10.68 -3.52
C PRO A 73 22.24 -12.18 -3.24
N SER A 74 21.11 -12.80 -2.90
CA SER A 74 21.04 -14.25 -2.75
C SER A 74 21.48 -14.96 -4.03
N MET A 75 22.17 -16.11 -3.89
CA MET A 75 22.74 -16.90 -4.99
C MET A 75 21.71 -17.32 -6.06
N CYS A 76 20.42 -17.29 -5.73
CA CYS A 76 19.35 -17.55 -6.68
C CYS A 76 19.05 -16.26 -7.48
N THR A 77 19.71 -16.11 -8.64
CA THR A 77 19.35 -15.08 -9.62
C THR A 77 18.01 -15.41 -10.25
N THR A 78 16.96 -14.74 -9.75
CA THR A 78 15.63 -14.65 -10.40
C THR A 78 15.16 -15.97 -10.98
N ALA A 79 14.87 -16.94 -10.12
CA ALA A 79 13.88 -17.94 -10.49
C ALA A 79 12.58 -17.17 -10.78
N VAL A 80 12.26 -17.15 -12.07
CA VAL A 80 10.94 -16.93 -12.64
C VAL A 80 9.87 -17.12 -11.56
N ILE A 81 9.16 -16.03 -11.24
CA ILE A 81 7.78 -16.17 -10.77
C ILE A 81 7.07 -16.81 -11.97
N ASP A 82 7.18 -18.13 -12.07
CA ASP A 82 6.16 -18.88 -12.77
C ASP A 82 4.93 -18.70 -11.89
N ASN A 83 3.88 -18.22 -12.53
CA ASN A 83 2.59 -18.10 -11.89
C ASN A 83 2.20 -19.48 -11.35
N ASP A 84 1.45 -19.53 -10.25
CA ASP A 84 0.67 -20.71 -9.82
C ASP A 84 1.30 -21.70 -8.82
N VAL A 85 2.17 -21.26 -7.90
CA VAL A 85 2.43 -22.06 -6.68
C VAL A 85 2.24 -21.22 -5.43
N VAL A 86 1.04 -20.67 -5.27
CA VAL A 86 0.42 -20.63 -3.95
C VAL A 86 -0.76 -21.57 -4.05
N GLY A 87 -0.86 -22.55 -3.14
CA GLY A 87 -1.94 -23.54 -3.19
C GLY A 87 -3.28 -22.84 -3.36
N VAL A 88 -3.89 -23.00 -4.55
CA VAL A 88 -5.16 -22.38 -4.93
C VAL A 88 -6.22 -22.64 -3.86
N ASP A 89 -6.14 -23.81 -3.22
CA ASP A 89 -7.00 -24.24 -2.12
C ASP A 89 -6.93 -23.34 -0.87
N ALA A 90 -5.73 -22.84 -0.50
CA ALA A 90 -5.58 -21.96 0.66
C ALA A 90 -6.20 -20.57 0.41
N TYR A 91 -6.07 -20.05 -0.81
CA TYR A 91 -6.72 -18.79 -1.19
C TYR A 91 -8.24 -18.93 -1.33
N ARG A 92 -8.73 -20.09 -1.76
CA ARG A 92 -10.16 -20.40 -1.84
C ARG A 92 -10.85 -20.31 -0.48
N GLU A 93 -10.33 -21.04 0.50
CA GLU A 93 -10.92 -21.08 1.85
C GLU A 93 -10.88 -19.71 2.51
N GLU A 94 -9.75 -19.01 2.40
CA GLU A 94 -9.60 -17.68 2.97
C GLU A 94 -10.48 -16.65 2.27
N GLY A 95 -10.52 -16.62 0.94
CA GLY A 95 -11.35 -15.72 0.15
C GLY A 95 -12.83 -15.87 0.47
N SER A 96 -13.31 -17.12 0.53
CA SER A 96 -14.71 -17.43 0.89
C SER A 96 -15.04 -16.98 2.31
N ARG A 97 -14.13 -17.20 3.27
CA ARG A 97 -14.30 -16.75 4.66
C ARG A 97 -14.36 -15.23 4.76
N LEU A 98 -13.43 -14.52 4.10
CA LEU A 98 -13.38 -13.06 4.14
C LEU A 98 -14.55 -12.42 3.41
N TYR A 99 -15.08 -13.06 2.36
CA TYR A 99 -16.29 -12.60 1.68
C TYR A 99 -17.49 -12.51 2.64
N GLN A 100 -17.64 -13.47 3.55
CA GLN A 100 -18.75 -13.48 4.49
C GLN A 100 -18.75 -12.28 5.45
N THR A 101 -17.58 -11.71 5.74
CA THR A 101 -17.43 -10.57 6.66
C THR A 101 -17.58 -9.21 6.00
N LEU A 102 -17.73 -9.16 4.66
CA LEU A 102 -17.98 -7.92 3.93
C LEU A 102 -19.35 -7.33 4.28
N ASN A 103 -19.41 -5.99 4.33
CA ASN A 103 -20.68 -5.29 4.42
C ASN A 103 -21.44 -5.33 3.08
N ALA A 104 -22.69 -4.85 3.07
CA ALA A 104 -23.56 -4.93 1.89
C ALA A 104 -22.99 -4.17 0.66
N GLN A 105 -22.39 -3.00 0.87
CA GLN A 105 -21.79 -2.20 -0.21
C GLN A 105 -20.56 -2.91 -0.81
N GLN A 106 -19.70 -3.46 0.04
CA GLN A 106 -18.53 -4.21 -0.38
C GLN A 106 -18.92 -5.49 -1.12
N LYS A 107 -19.90 -6.26 -0.62
CA LYS A 107 -20.43 -7.45 -1.33
C LYS A 107 -20.95 -7.10 -2.71
N HIS A 108 -21.74 -6.03 -2.83
CA HIS A 108 -22.27 -5.59 -4.11
C HIS A 108 -21.17 -5.31 -5.15
N ILE A 109 -20.08 -4.65 -4.73
CA ILE A 109 -18.92 -4.41 -5.60
C ILE A 109 -18.24 -5.72 -5.99
N VAL A 110 -18.00 -6.59 -5.00
CA VAL A 110 -17.34 -7.88 -5.23
C VAL A 110 -18.13 -8.73 -6.22
N ASP A 111 -19.44 -8.83 -6.04
CA ASP A 111 -20.31 -9.60 -6.92
C ASP A 111 -20.32 -9.02 -8.34
N ALA A 112 -20.37 -7.70 -8.49
CA ALA A 112 -20.34 -7.04 -9.81
C ALA A 112 -19.07 -7.38 -10.60
N VAL A 113 -17.92 -7.40 -9.93
CA VAL A 113 -16.61 -7.73 -10.53
C VAL A 113 -16.50 -9.23 -10.84
N ILE A 114 -16.84 -10.10 -9.87
CA ILE A 114 -16.68 -11.55 -10.00
C ILE A 114 -17.59 -12.14 -11.08
N THR A 115 -18.81 -11.61 -11.19
CA THR A 115 -19.75 -12.00 -12.25
C THR A 115 -19.40 -11.39 -13.61
N ASN A 116 -18.34 -10.56 -13.66
CA ASN A 116 -17.86 -9.87 -14.85
C ASN A 116 -18.97 -9.04 -15.55
N THR A 117 -19.88 -8.48 -14.74
CA THR A 117 -20.94 -7.56 -15.23
C THR A 117 -20.36 -6.21 -15.64
N GLU A 118 -19.31 -5.78 -14.96
CA GLU A 118 -18.65 -4.49 -15.16
C GLU A 118 -17.15 -4.71 -15.37
N LYS A 119 -16.62 -4.31 -16.53
CA LYS A 119 -15.19 -4.39 -16.82
C LYS A 119 -14.40 -3.21 -16.27
N CYS A 120 -15.03 -2.07 -16.04
CA CYS A 120 -14.38 -0.86 -15.55
C CYS A 120 -15.14 -0.37 -14.33
N VAL A 121 -14.54 -0.51 -13.16
CA VAL A 121 -15.15 -0.21 -11.86
C VAL A 121 -14.31 0.84 -11.15
N PHE A 122 -14.97 1.86 -10.59
CA PHE A 122 -14.35 2.80 -9.66
C PHE A 122 -14.97 2.66 -8.27
N ILE A 123 -14.15 2.41 -7.25
CA ILE A 123 -14.56 2.33 -5.85
C ILE A 123 -14.19 3.64 -5.16
N ASP A 124 -15.19 4.50 -4.95
CA ASP A 124 -15.09 5.66 -4.08
C ASP A 124 -15.28 5.22 -2.63
N GLY A 125 -14.46 5.75 -1.72
CA GLY A 125 -14.74 5.57 -0.29
C GLY A 125 -13.82 6.40 0.59
N PRO A 126 -14.29 6.86 1.76
CA PRO A 126 -13.47 7.61 2.69
C PRO A 126 -12.34 6.80 3.29
N GLY A 127 -11.38 7.51 3.87
CA GLY A 127 -10.37 6.93 4.74
C GLY A 127 -11.04 6.02 5.79
N GLY A 128 -10.63 4.76 5.86
CA GLY A 128 -11.20 3.80 6.81
C GLY A 128 -12.46 3.06 6.35
N SER A 129 -12.94 3.26 5.12
CA SER A 129 -14.13 2.56 4.59
C SER A 129 -13.92 1.10 4.17
N GLY A 130 -12.69 0.58 4.26
CA GLY A 130 -12.38 -0.80 3.91
C GLY A 130 -12.14 -1.05 2.42
N LYS A 131 -11.79 -0.03 1.62
CA LYS A 131 -11.37 -0.19 0.22
C LYS A 131 -10.29 -1.26 0.03
N THR A 132 -9.16 -1.12 0.74
CA THR A 132 -8.05 -2.07 0.69
C THR A 132 -8.46 -3.48 1.10
N TYR A 133 -9.35 -3.60 2.10
CA TYR A 133 -9.92 -4.89 2.49
C TYR A 133 -10.74 -5.51 1.35
N THR A 134 -11.53 -4.70 0.65
CA THR A 134 -12.32 -5.12 -0.52
C THR A 134 -11.42 -5.60 -1.65
N TYR A 135 -10.33 -4.89 -1.97
CA TYR A 135 -9.34 -5.35 -2.97
C TYR A 135 -8.70 -6.68 -2.59
N ASN A 136 -8.38 -6.88 -1.31
CA ASN A 136 -7.79 -8.12 -0.81
C ASN A 136 -8.72 -9.32 -0.97
N VAL A 137 -10.03 -9.13 -0.77
CA VAL A 137 -11.04 -10.18 -1.00
C VAL A 137 -11.20 -10.44 -2.50
N LEU A 138 -11.32 -9.40 -3.32
CA LEU A 138 -11.36 -9.50 -4.79
C LEU A 138 -10.17 -10.27 -5.34
N TYR A 139 -8.96 -9.92 -4.92
CA TYR A 139 -7.73 -10.59 -5.32
C TYR A 139 -7.81 -12.10 -5.06
N LYS A 140 -8.20 -12.52 -3.85
CA LYS A 140 -8.29 -13.94 -3.48
C LYS A 140 -9.34 -14.68 -4.29
N LEU A 141 -10.53 -14.09 -4.44
CA LEU A 141 -11.63 -14.72 -5.18
C LEU A 141 -11.35 -14.82 -6.69
N LEU A 142 -10.71 -13.82 -7.28
CA LEU A 142 -10.30 -13.85 -8.69
C LEU A 142 -9.19 -14.89 -8.92
N VAL A 143 -8.21 -14.98 -8.02
CA VAL A 143 -7.16 -16.01 -8.07
C VAL A 143 -7.76 -17.42 -7.94
N ASP A 144 -8.76 -17.63 -7.06
CA ASP A 144 -9.49 -18.90 -6.97
C ASP A 144 -10.21 -19.29 -8.28
N GLN A 145 -10.65 -18.29 -9.06
CA GLN A 145 -11.20 -18.50 -10.40
C GLN A 145 -10.13 -18.72 -11.49
N GLY A 146 -8.85 -18.84 -11.11
CA GLY A 146 -7.72 -18.97 -12.04
C GLY A 146 -7.42 -17.69 -12.82
N LYS A 147 -7.88 -16.52 -12.35
CA LYS A 147 -7.59 -15.23 -12.98
C LYS A 147 -6.25 -14.68 -12.51
N ARG A 148 -5.49 -14.11 -13.44
CA ARG A 148 -4.27 -13.37 -13.12
C ARG A 148 -4.60 -11.93 -12.78
N VAL A 149 -4.27 -11.53 -11.55
CA VAL A 149 -4.55 -10.20 -11.01
C VAL A 149 -3.25 -9.44 -10.80
N LEU A 150 -3.16 -8.25 -11.38
CA LEU A 150 -2.09 -7.29 -11.14
C LEU A 150 -2.56 -6.21 -10.17
N ASN A 151 -1.90 -6.09 -9.03
CA ASN A 151 -2.17 -5.05 -8.05
C ASN A 151 -1.16 -3.92 -8.19
N VAL A 152 -1.65 -2.69 -8.33
CA VAL A 152 -0.82 -1.48 -8.44
C VAL A 152 -1.36 -0.36 -7.56
N ALA A 153 -0.49 0.57 -7.21
CA ALA A 153 -0.90 1.85 -6.64
C ALA A 153 -0.05 2.99 -7.18
N TRP A 154 -0.52 4.23 -7.04
CA TRP A 154 0.24 5.39 -7.50
C TRP A 154 1.52 5.63 -6.67
N SER A 155 1.41 5.49 -5.35
CA SER A 155 2.53 5.63 -4.41
C SER A 155 3.11 4.28 -3.98
N GLY A 156 4.40 4.24 -3.64
CA GLY A 156 5.07 3.03 -3.15
C GLY A 156 4.46 2.49 -1.86
N ILE A 157 4.13 3.38 -0.91
CA ILE A 157 3.54 3.00 0.38
C ILE A 157 2.15 2.38 0.19
N ALA A 158 1.33 2.91 -0.72
CA ALA A 158 0.03 2.30 -1.00
C ALA A 158 0.19 0.93 -1.67
N ALA A 159 1.19 0.77 -2.54
CA ALA A 159 1.45 -0.50 -3.21
C ALA A 159 1.81 -1.63 -2.24
N THR A 160 2.54 -1.35 -1.15
CA THR A 160 2.92 -2.37 -0.15
C THR A 160 1.73 -2.92 0.64
N LEU A 161 0.59 -2.22 0.65
CA LEU A 161 -0.64 -2.68 1.29
C LEU A 161 -1.42 -3.67 0.43
N LEU A 162 -1.06 -3.81 -0.84
CA LEU A 162 -1.70 -4.73 -1.78
C LEU A 162 -0.87 -6.02 -1.92
N PRO A 163 -1.51 -7.18 -2.15
CA PRO A 163 -0.81 -8.43 -2.36
C PRO A 163 0.10 -8.32 -3.58
N ARG A 164 1.42 -8.43 -3.36
CA ARG A 164 2.44 -8.33 -4.42
C ARG A 164 2.34 -7.00 -5.19
N GLY A 165 1.88 -5.94 -4.53
CA GLY A 165 1.60 -4.66 -5.16
C GLY A 165 2.87 -3.97 -5.64
N ARG A 166 2.77 -3.27 -6.77
CA ARG A 166 3.84 -2.45 -7.34
C ARG A 166 3.36 -1.03 -7.62
N THR A 167 4.29 -0.11 -7.85
CA THR A 167 3.87 1.21 -8.34
C THR A 167 3.38 1.11 -9.79
N VAL A 168 2.42 1.95 -10.16
CA VAL A 168 1.94 2.05 -11.54
C VAL A 168 3.11 2.35 -12.50
N HIS A 169 4.04 3.20 -12.07
CA HIS A 169 5.22 3.54 -12.86
C HIS A 169 6.08 2.32 -13.19
N SER A 170 6.39 1.46 -12.22
CA SER A 170 7.20 0.26 -12.48
C SER A 170 6.42 -0.83 -13.22
N ALA A 171 5.13 -1.02 -12.88
CA ALA A 171 4.28 -2.04 -13.49
C ALA A 171 4.03 -1.81 -14.98
N PHE A 172 3.94 -0.56 -15.42
CA PHE A 172 3.66 -0.19 -16.82
C PHE A 172 4.80 0.57 -17.51
N CYS A 173 5.99 0.64 -16.89
CA CYS A 173 7.15 1.38 -17.39
C CYS A 173 6.79 2.83 -17.82
N LEU A 174 6.05 3.56 -16.98
CA LEU A 174 5.67 4.94 -17.30
C LEU A 174 6.87 5.89 -17.16
N PRO A 175 6.99 6.91 -18.03
CA PRO A 175 8.05 7.90 -17.94
C PRO A 175 7.90 8.76 -16.69
N LEU A 176 9.03 9.24 -16.17
CA LEU A 176 9.11 10.27 -15.13
C LEU A 176 9.75 11.55 -15.70
N PRO A 177 9.07 12.71 -15.65
CA PRO A 177 7.66 12.90 -15.33
C PRO A 177 6.73 12.36 -16.44
N ILE A 178 5.50 12.01 -16.05
CA ILE A 178 4.38 11.77 -16.96
C ILE A 178 3.53 13.04 -17.11
N ASN A 179 3.23 13.42 -18.34
CA ASN A 179 2.48 14.64 -18.67
C ASN A 179 1.86 14.51 -20.07
N GLU A 180 1.20 15.57 -20.54
CA GLU A 180 0.51 15.59 -21.83
C GLU A 180 1.38 15.20 -23.03
N THR A 181 2.67 15.58 -23.03
CA THR A 181 3.61 15.27 -24.11
C THR A 181 4.35 13.96 -23.92
N ARG A 182 4.34 13.38 -22.70
CA ARG A 182 5.01 12.13 -22.33
C ARG A 182 4.03 11.14 -21.71
N LYS A 183 2.94 10.84 -22.41
CA LYS A 183 1.87 9.92 -21.97
C LYS A 183 1.87 8.57 -22.68
N THR A 184 3.05 8.02 -22.92
CA THR A 184 3.23 6.71 -23.53
C THR A 184 4.17 5.88 -22.67
N SER A 185 3.83 4.61 -22.47
CA SER A 185 4.72 3.66 -21.79
C SER A 185 6.05 3.50 -22.54
N LEU A 186 7.13 3.32 -21.79
CA LEU A 186 8.46 2.98 -22.32
C LEU A 186 8.64 1.47 -22.53
N MET A 187 7.61 0.67 -22.28
CA MET A 187 7.66 -0.78 -22.36
C MET A 187 7.74 -1.25 -23.82
N SER A 188 8.71 -2.11 -24.13
CA SER A 188 8.70 -2.85 -25.38
C SER A 188 7.62 -3.93 -25.36
N VAL A 189 6.79 -3.99 -26.39
CA VAL A 189 5.74 -5.02 -26.56
C VAL A 189 6.30 -6.45 -26.65
N GLN A 190 7.59 -6.60 -26.97
CA GLN A 190 8.28 -7.90 -27.03
C GLN A 190 8.92 -8.28 -25.69
N SER A 191 8.89 -7.41 -24.69
CA SER A 191 9.47 -7.66 -23.38
C SER A 191 8.74 -8.79 -22.64
N ARG A 192 9.42 -9.39 -21.67
CA ARG A 192 8.79 -10.36 -20.76
C ARG A 192 7.62 -9.74 -20.01
N GLN A 193 7.79 -8.51 -19.52
CA GLN A 193 6.75 -7.80 -18.78
C GLN A 193 5.50 -7.54 -19.63
N ALA A 194 5.68 -7.25 -20.93
CA ALA A 194 4.55 -7.13 -21.85
C ALA A 194 3.79 -8.46 -22.02
N ARG A 195 4.50 -9.60 -22.09
CA ARG A 195 3.86 -10.93 -22.08
C ARG A 195 3.10 -11.19 -20.78
N ASP A 196 3.69 -10.84 -19.64
CA ASP A 196 3.03 -10.99 -18.35
C ASP A 196 1.74 -10.14 -18.30
N LEU A 197 1.79 -8.90 -18.76
CA LEU A 197 0.62 -8.02 -18.88
C LEU A 197 -0.43 -8.53 -19.88
N GLN A 198 -0.01 -9.09 -21.01
CA GLN A 198 -0.91 -9.70 -21.98
C GLN A 198 -1.76 -10.78 -21.30
N SER A 199 -1.10 -11.52 -20.43
CA SER A 199 -1.62 -12.66 -19.69
C SER A 199 -2.55 -12.27 -18.52
N THR A 200 -2.42 -11.05 -17.98
CA THR A 200 -3.25 -10.52 -16.89
C THR A 200 -4.72 -10.39 -17.29
N ASP A 201 -5.64 -10.84 -16.44
CA ASP A 201 -7.09 -10.70 -16.64
C ASP A 201 -7.66 -9.44 -15.98
N CYS A 202 -7.14 -9.11 -14.79
CA CYS A 202 -7.67 -8.05 -13.94
C CYS A 202 -6.55 -7.17 -13.37
N ILE A 203 -6.79 -5.86 -13.30
CA ILE A 203 -5.86 -4.89 -12.73
C ILE A 203 -6.59 -4.11 -11.64
N ILE A 204 -6.09 -4.19 -10.42
CA ILE A 204 -6.55 -3.40 -9.28
C ILE A 204 -5.57 -2.26 -9.09
N TRP A 205 -6.05 -1.02 -9.15
CA TRP A 205 -5.26 0.19 -8.99
C TRP A 205 -5.78 1.02 -7.80
N ASP A 206 -5.06 0.97 -6.68
CA ASP A 206 -5.35 1.79 -5.50
C ASP A 206 -4.73 3.20 -5.56
N GLU A 207 -5.36 4.15 -4.88
CA GLU A 207 -5.01 5.57 -4.89
C GLU A 207 -4.96 6.21 -6.29
N ALA A 208 -5.81 5.74 -7.22
CA ALA A 208 -5.91 6.24 -8.58
C ALA A 208 -6.28 7.74 -8.67
N HIS A 209 -6.94 8.28 -7.64
CA HIS A 209 -7.32 9.69 -7.56
C HIS A 209 -6.10 10.65 -7.55
N THR A 210 -4.94 10.17 -7.07
CA THR A 210 -3.68 10.92 -7.02
C THR A 210 -2.91 10.87 -8.36
N ALA A 211 -3.32 10.01 -9.28
CA ALA A 211 -2.69 9.88 -10.58
C ALA A 211 -3.20 10.95 -11.56
N PRO A 212 -2.33 11.57 -12.36
CA PRO A 212 -2.77 12.40 -13.47
C PRO A 212 -3.44 11.51 -14.54
N LYS A 213 -4.45 12.03 -15.23
CA LYS A 213 -5.17 11.34 -16.30
C LYS A 213 -4.27 10.78 -17.39
N PHE A 214 -3.13 11.45 -17.64
CA PHE A 214 -2.12 11.01 -18.59
C PHE A 214 -1.57 9.61 -18.27
N ALA A 215 -1.49 9.23 -16.99
CA ALA A 215 -1.10 7.89 -16.59
C ALA A 215 -2.17 6.86 -16.97
N LEU A 216 -3.44 7.18 -16.75
CA LEU A 216 -4.55 6.29 -17.13
C LEU A 216 -4.63 6.12 -18.65
N GLU A 217 -4.45 7.21 -19.41
CA GLU A 217 -4.37 7.19 -20.88
C GLU A 217 -3.19 6.35 -21.39
N ALA A 218 -2.01 6.51 -20.79
CA ALA A 218 -0.82 5.73 -21.15
C ALA A 218 -0.98 4.24 -20.90
N VAL A 219 -1.63 3.87 -19.78
CA VAL A 219 -1.93 2.49 -19.42
C VAL A 219 -2.96 1.89 -20.37
N ASP A 220 -4.03 2.61 -20.68
CA ASP A 220 -5.04 2.16 -21.66
C ASP A 220 -4.40 1.87 -23.03
N GLN A 221 -3.61 2.82 -23.56
CA GLN A 221 -2.94 2.65 -24.84
C GLN A 221 -2.02 1.43 -24.85
N LEU A 222 -1.17 1.29 -23.82
CA LEU A 222 -0.27 0.14 -23.69
C LEU A 222 -1.03 -1.20 -23.69
N LEU A 223 -2.12 -1.28 -22.93
CA LEU A 223 -2.89 -2.52 -22.81
C LEU A 223 -3.63 -2.87 -24.11
N ARG A 224 -4.12 -1.87 -24.85
CA ARG A 224 -4.67 -2.06 -26.20
C ARG A 224 -3.62 -2.56 -27.18
N ASP A 225 -2.42 -1.98 -27.14
CA ASP A 225 -1.29 -2.38 -27.99
C ASP A 225 -0.84 -3.81 -27.69
N ILE A 226 -0.72 -4.18 -26.42
CA ILE A 226 -0.34 -5.54 -26.00
C ILE A 226 -1.42 -6.57 -26.35
N ALA A 227 -2.69 -6.21 -26.17
CA ALA A 227 -3.82 -7.09 -26.45
C ALA A 227 -4.22 -7.14 -27.93
N GLN A 228 -3.71 -6.22 -28.75
CA GLN A 228 -4.16 -6.00 -30.13
C GLN A 228 -5.69 -5.84 -30.19
N SER A 229 -6.23 -4.98 -29.32
CA SER A 229 -7.68 -4.79 -29.15
C SER A 229 -8.03 -3.31 -28.97
N ASP A 230 -9.06 -2.85 -29.68
CA ASP A 230 -9.57 -1.48 -29.53
C ASP A 230 -10.47 -1.30 -28.29
N GLN A 231 -10.77 -2.38 -27.56
CA GLN A 231 -11.54 -2.32 -26.33
C GLN A 231 -10.76 -1.54 -25.25
N PRO A 232 -11.43 -0.74 -24.40
CA PRO A 232 -10.78 -0.09 -23.27
C PRO A 232 -9.92 -1.07 -22.48
N PHE A 233 -8.68 -0.66 -22.19
CA PHE A 233 -7.66 -1.42 -21.47
C PHE A 233 -7.36 -2.80 -22.07
N GLY A 234 -7.48 -2.93 -23.40
CA GLY A 234 -7.30 -4.21 -24.10
C GLY A 234 -8.34 -5.25 -23.71
N GLY A 235 -9.51 -4.82 -23.22
CA GLY A 235 -10.59 -5.70 -22.79
C GLY A 235 -10.42 -6.33 -21.41
N LYS A 236 -9.39 -5.93 -20.66
CA LYS A 236 -9.11 -6.38 -19.28
C LYS A 236 -10.07 -5.74 -18.28
N THR A 237 -10.23 -6.38 -17.12
CA THR A 237 -11.00 -5.82 -16.02
C THR A 237 -10.15 -4.80 -15.27
N MET A 238 -10.61 -3.54 -15.19
CA MET A 238 -9.97 -2.44 -14.47
C MET A 238 -10.78 -2.09 -13.23
N ILE A 239 -10.14 -2.14 -12.06
CA ILE A 239 -10.73 -1.76 -10.79
C ILE A 239 -9.89 -0.62 -10.23
N LEU A 240 -10.40 0.60 -10.38
CA LEU A 240 -9.79 1.79 -9.82
C LEU A 240 -10.33 2.05 -8.42
N GLY A 241 -9.44 2.49 -7.57
CA GLY A 241 -9.69 2.74 -6.17
C GLY A 241 -9.22 4.11 -5.76
N GLY A 242 -9.99 4.81 -4.92
CA GLY A 242 -9.48 6.07 -4.38
C GLY A 242 -10.47 6.83 -3.54
N ASP A 243 -10.06 8.06 -3.28
CA ASP A 243 -10.81 8.99 -2.47
C ASP A 243 -10.55 10.41 -2.99
N PHE A 244 -11.49 10.98 -3.75
CA PHE A 244 -11.34 12.34 -4.28
C PHE A 244 -11.40 13.44 -3.19
N ARG A 245 -11.70 13.07 -1.95
CA ARG A 245 -11.64 13.96 -0.79
C ARG A 245 -10.21 14.08 -0.23
N GLN A 246 -9.28 13.25 -0.72
CA GLN A 246 -7.85 13.33 -0.41
C GLN A 246 -7.09 14.20 -1.43
N ILE A 247 -5.76 14.05 -1.46
CA ILE A 247 -4.86 14.94 -2.19
C ILE A 247 -4.99 14.69 -3.71
N PRO A 248 -5.16 15.73 -4.55
CA PRO A 248 -5.20 15.57 -6.00
C PRO A 248 -3.80 15.30 -6.58
N PRO A 249 -3.67 15.06 -7.90
CA PRO A 249 -2.37 14.89 -8.53
C PRO A 249 -1.45 16.10 -8.29
N VAL A 250 -0.19 15.83 -7.96
CA VAL A 250 0.81 16.87 -7.66
C VAL A 250 1.38 17.41 -8.96
N VAL A 251 1.10 18.68 -9.26
CA VAL A 251 1.74 19.42 -10.36
C VAL A 251 2.39 20.69 -9.83
N PRO A 252 3.72 20.82 -9.93
CA PRO A 252 4.42 22.01 -9.46
C PRO A 252 3.87 23.28 -10.10
N GLN A 253 3.62 24.28 -9.27
CA GLN A 253 3.19 25.62 -9.69
C GLN A 253 1.83 25.68 -10.43
N ALA A 254 1.05 24.60 -10.43
CA ALA A 254 -0.27 24.58 -11.04
C ALA A 254 -1.32 25.27 -10.15
N GLY A 255 -2.19 26.05 -10.80
CA GLY A 255 -3.39 26.58 -10.18
C GLY A 255 -4.48 25.50 -10.01
N ARG A 256 -5.54 25.84 -9.25
CA ARG A 256 -6.66 24.92 -8.97
C ARG A 256 -7.28 24.31 -10.23
N MET A 257 -7.50 25.13 -11.27
CA MET A 257 -8.11 24.67 -12.52
C MET A 257 -7.23 23.68 -13.26
N GLU A 258 -5.91 23.91 -13.29
CA GLU A 258 -4.95 23.01 -13.92
C GLU A 258 -4.91 21.66 -13.18
N VAL A 259 -4.89 21.68 -11.85
CA VAL A 259 -4.97 20.47 -11.02
C VAL A 259 -6.27 19.71 -11.24
N VAL A 260 -7.41 20.39 -11.36
CA VAL A 260 -8.69 19.73 -11.67
C VAL A 260 -8.64 19.10 -13.06
N ASN A 261 -8.14 19.81 -14.08
CA ASN A 261 -8.10 19.36 -15.47
C ASN A 261 -7.26 18.10 -15.72
N ILE A 262 -6.28 17.85 -14.87
CA ILE A 262 -5.42 16.65 -14.93
C ILE A 262 -5.96 15.48 -14.12
N THR A 263 -7.02 15.65 -13.31
CA THR A 263 -7.60 14.52 -12.56
C THR A 263 -8.19 13.47 -13.51
N ILE A 264 -8.23 12.22 -13.05
CA ILE A 264 -8.84 11.13 -13.81
C ILE A 264 -10.33 11.36 -14.12
N LYS A 265 -11.04 12.20 -13.35
CA LYS A 265 -12.44 12.59 -13.66
C LYS A 265 -12.56 13.36 -14.98
N ASN A 266 -11.50 14.06 -15.38
CA ASN A 266 -11.41 14.80 -16.65
C ASN A 266 -10.68 14.00 -17.75
N CYS A 267 -10.55 12.68 -17.57
CA CYS A 267 -10.07 11.76 -18.59
C CYS A 267 -11.22 11.34 -19.52
N SER A 268 -10.93 11.18 -20.81
CA SER A 268 -11.90 10.62 -21.78
C SER A 268 -12.29 9.18 -21.46
N LEU A 269 -11.49 8.47 -20.65
CA LEU A 269 -11.78 7.11 -20.18
C LEU A 269 -12.72 7.07 -18.97
N TRP A 270 -12.93 8.19 -18.28
CA TRP A 270 -13.77 8.23 -17.08
C TRP A 270 -15.21 7.72 -17.30
N PRO A 271 -15.90 8.03 -18.42
CA PRO A 271 -17.25 7.55 -18.68
C PRO A 271 -17.38 6.01 -18.77
N TYR A 272 -16.29 5.26 -18.97
CA TYR A 272 -16.33 3.80 -18.96
C TYR A 272 -16.41 3.22 -17.55
N PHE A 273 -16.08 3.99 -16.50
CA PHE A 273 -16.04 3.49 -15.13
C PHE A 273 -17.41 3.55 -14.45
N ARG A 274 -17.93 2.38 -14.08
CA ARG A 274 -19.06 2.26 -13.16
C ARG A 274 -18.61 2.62 -11.75
N GLN A 275 -19.24 3.62 -11.16
CA GLN A 275 -18.91 4.11 -9.83
C GLN A 275 -19.70 3.37 -8.74
N PHE A 276 -19.00 2.95 -7.70
CA PHE A 276 -19.55 2.43 -6.46
C PHE A 276 -19.00 3.24 -5.29
N SER A 277 -19.79 3.40 -4.23
CA SER A 277 -19.41 4.19 -3.06
C SER A 277 -19.51 3.35 -1.80
N LEU A 278 -18.41 3.30 -1.04
CA LEU A 278 -18.39 2.87 0.35
C LEU A 278 -18.61 4.10 1.23
N THR A 279 -19.62 4.08 2.09
CA THR A 279 -19.99 5.27 2.89
C THR A 279 -19.75 5.11 4.38
N GLU A 280 -19.56 3.87 4.85
CA GLU A 280 -19.35 3.56 6.26
C GLU A 280 -17.87 3.63 6.63
N ASN A 281 -17.56 4.23 7.79
CA ASN A 281 -16.22 4.19 8.34
C ASN A 281 -16.05 2.91 9.18
N MET A 282 -15.33 1.93 8.65
CA MET A 282 -15.10 0.64 9.29
C MET A 282 -13.92 0.68 10.28
N ARG A 283 -12.96 1.60 10.08
CA ARG A 283 -11.74 1.69 10.91
C ARG A 283 -12.00 2.33 12.27
N ALA A 284 -12.85 3.35 12.30
CA ALA A 284 -13.05 4.19 13.50
C ALA A 284 -14.24 3.74 14.35
N GLN A 285 -14.86 2.59 14.07
CA GLN A 285 -16.10 2.15 14.74
C GLN A 285 -15.97 2.07 16.27
N SER A 286 -14.82 1.65 16.77
CA SER A 286 -14.55 1.55 18.22
C SER A 286 -14.53 2.90 18.93
N ALA A 287 -14.28 4.01 18.21
CA ALA A 287 -14.33 5.37 18.74
C ALA A 287 -15.76 5.95 18.79
N GLY A 288 -16.76 5.20 18.32
CA GLY A 288 -18.17 5.56 18.37
C GLY A 288 -18.66 6.34 17.15
N ALA A 289 -19.99 6.31 16.97
CA ALA A 289 -20.66 6.87 15.79
C ALA A 289 -20.42 8.39 15.61
N GLN A 290 -20.29 9.13 16.71
CA GLN A 290 -20.02 10.58 16.66
C GLN A 290 -18.68 10.88 15.97
N TRP A 291 -17.62 10.13 16.31
CA TRP A 291 -16.31 10.29 15.71
C TRP A 291 -16.30 9.87 14.24
N CYS A 292 -16.96 8.75 13.91
CA CYS A 292 -17.14 8.32 12.52
C CYS A 292 -17.82 9.41 11.67
N ASN A 293 -18.91 9.99 12.18
CA ASN A 293 -19.65 11.05 11.47
C ASN A 293 -18.80 12.32 11.32
N PHE A 294 -18.08 12.74 12.36
CA PHE A 294 -17.15 13.86 12.29
C PHE A 294 -16.12 13.68 11.16
N LEU A 295 -15.48 12.51 11.06
CA LEU A 295 -14.50 12.22 10.01
C LEU A 295 -15.12 12.25 8.60
N ILE A 296 -16.34 11.73 8.45
CA ILE A 296 -17.05 11.73 7.17
C ILE A 296 -17.43 13.16 6.75
N GLN A 297 -18.01 13.94 7.65
CA GLN A 297 -18.40 15.34 7.40
C GLN A 297 -17.18 16.20 7.06
N LEU A 298 -16.09 16.03 7.80
CA LEU A 298 -14.82 16.69 7.53
C LEU A 298 -14.30 16.34 6.13
N GLY A 299 -14.28 15.05 5.79
CA GLY A 299 -13.84 14.58 4.47
C GLY A 299 -14.73 15.08 3.33
N ASN A 300 -16.04 15.18 3.53
CA ASN A 300 -16.97 15.70 2.52
C ASN A 300 -16.90 17.22 2.36
N GLY A 301 -16.13 17.92 3.20
CA GLY A 301 -16.05 19.38 3.20
C GLY A 301 -17.29 20.07 3.79
N GLU A 302 -18.15 19.32 4.49
CA GLU A 302 -19.38 19.85 5.10
C GLU A 302 -19.10 20.75 6.31
N MET A 303 -17.87 20.69 6.84
CA MET A 303 -17.40 21.46 8.00
C MET A 303 -16.59 22.70 7.62
N GLN A 304 -16.49 23.01 6.32
CA GLN A 304 -15.69 24.14 5.84
C GLN A 304 -16.50 25.45 5.88
N ASP A 305 -15.88 26.52 6.37
CA ASP A 305 -16.40 27.88 6.23
C ASP A 305 -16.30 28.37 4.76
N PRO A 306 -16.89 29.53 4.41
CA PRO A 306 -16.78 30.08 3.04
C PRO A 306 -15.36 30.37 2.56
N SER A 307 -14.37 30.42 3.48
CA SER A 307 -12.95 30.58 3.18
C SER A 307 -12.21 29.25 3.04
N GLY A 308 -12.89 28.12 3.27
CA GLY A 308 -12.31 26.77 3.24
C GLY A 308 -11.63 26.33 4.54
N ASN A 309 -11.80 27.07 5.65
CA ASN A 309 -11.24 26.69 6.94
C ASN A 309 -12.16 25.72 7.67
N VAL A 310 -11.59 24.88 8.52
CA VAL A 310 -12.31 23.97 9.40
C VAL A 310 -11.96 24.32 10.84
N GLU A 311 -12.98 24.43 11.69
CA GLU A 311 -12.79 24.56 13.12
C GLU A 311 -12.48 23.19 13.74
N ILE A 312 -11.31 23.08 14.37
CA ILE A 312 -10.86 21.85 15.03
C ILE A 312 -11.28 21.91 16.51
N PRO A 313 -11.92 20.86 17.06
CA PRO A 313 -12.27 20.79 18.47
C PRO A 313 -11.07 21.07 19.39
N ALA A 314 -11.29 21.88 20.43
CA ALA A 314 -10.21 22.38 21.29
C ALA A 314 -9.47 21.27 22.04
N GLU A 315 -10.13 20.13 22.26
CA GLU A 315 -9.60 18.91 22.84
C GLU A 315 -8.60 18.18 21.93
N LEU A 316 -8.59 18.44 20.62
CA LEU A 316 -7.66 17.86 19.66
C LEU A 316 -6.42 18.73 19.43
N LEU A 317 -6.38 19.93 20.00
CA LEU A 317 -5.28 20.87 19.81
C LEU A 317 -4.18 20.61 20.84
N SER A 318 -2.97 20.32 20.35
CA SER A 318 -1.76 20.37 21.15
C SER A 318 -1.49 21.81 21.61
N ARG A 319 -1.22 22.00 22.89
CA ARG A 319 -0.92 23.31 23.51
C ARG A 319 0.52 23.46 23.95
N GLY A 320 1.28 22.37 23.90
CA GLY A 320 2.66 22.30 24.32
C GLY A 320 3.55 21.84 23.19
N ASP A 321 4.44 20.92 23.52
CA ASP A 321 5.32 20.32 22.55
C ASP A 321 4.68 19.07 21.94
N ILE A 322 4.53 19.05 20.62
CA ILE A 322 3.84 17.94 19.94
C ILE A 322 4.54 16.59 20.11
N ILE A 323 5.87 16.56 20.29
CA ILE A 323 6.60 15.32 20.54
C ILE A 323 6.24 14.81 21.93
N ASP A 324 6.24 15.69 22.93
CA ASP A 324 5.93 15.31 24.31
C ASP A 324 4.44 14.97 24.47
N ASP A 325 3.54 15.72 23.83
CA ASP A 325 2.10 15.47 23.85
C ASP A 325 1.75 14.11 23.20
N VAL A 326 2.45 13.72 22.13
CA VAL A 326 2.19 12.47 21.41
C VAL A 326 2.92 11.29 22.04
N PHE A 327 4.21 11.41 22.35
CA PHE A 327 5.03 10.28 22.79
C PHE A 327 5.27 10.22 24.31
N GLY A 328 5.13 11.35 25.00
CA GLY A 328 5.47 11.46 26.42
C GLY A 328 6.94 11.17 26.71
N ASP A 329 7.26 10.98 27.99
CA ASP A 329 8.57 10.51 28.42
C ASP A 329 8.66 8.99 28.27
N ILE A 330 9.42 8.53 27.27
CA ILE A 330 9.65 7.10 27.10
C ILE A 330 10.87 6.67 27.92
N THR A 331 10.62 6.06 29.08
CA THR A 331 11.69 5.67 30.03
C THR A 331 11.77 4.17 30.27
N THR A 332 10.67 3.46 30.01
CA THR A 332 10.50 2.03 30.25
C THR A 332 10.15 1.26 28.97
N MET A 333 10.21 -0.08 29.04
CA MET A 333 9.79 -0.93 27.92
C MET A 333 8.27 -0.88 27.67
N GLU A 334 7.48 -0.59 28.70
CA GLU A 334 6.04 -0.42 28.58
C GLU A 334 5.71 0.85 27.81
N ASP A 335 6.40 1.96 28.12
CA ASP A 335 6.25 3.22 27.39
C ASP A 335 6.55 3.03 25.90
N ILE A 336 7.61 2.27 25.57
CA ILE A 336 7.95 1.96 24.18
C ILE A 336 6.82 1.19 23.49
N ASN A 337 6.27 0.16 24.15
CA ASN A 337 5.16 -0.61 23.59
C ASN A 337 3.90 0.26 23.36
N THR A 338 3.72 1.34 24.12
CA THR A 338 2.62 2.30 23.86
C THR A 338 2.96 3.35 22.80
N ALA A 339 4.25 3.65 22.61
CA ALA A 339 4.72 4.65 21.66
C ALA A 339 4.79 4.14 20.21
N VAL A 340 5.00 2.83 20.01
CA VAL A 340 5.10 2.22 18.66
C VAL A 340 3.83 2.38 17.83
N ASP A 341 2.68 2.57 18.46
CA ASP A 341 1.39 2.77 17.77
C ASP A 341 1.07 4.25 17.51
N ARG A 342 2.00 5.16 17.81
CA ARG A 342 1.81 6.61 17.68
C ARG A 342 2.66 7.17 16.52
N ALA A 343 2.12 8.16 15.83
CA ALA A 343 2.81 8.81 14.72
C ALA A 343 2.50 10.30 14.68
N ILE A 344 3.46 11.10 14.24
CA ILE A 344 3.28 12.52 13.92
C ILE A 344 3.32 12.69 12.41
N LEU A 345 2.23 13.18 11.84
CA LEU A 345 2.17 13.56 10.43
C LEU A 345 2.41 15.06 10.32
N THR A 346 3.22 15.47 9.34
CA THR A 346 3.47 16.89 9.06
C THR A 346 3.17 17.22 7.61
N PRO A 347 2.72 18.45 7.28
CA PRO A 347 2.42 18.83 5.90
C PRO A 347 3.64 18.90 4.97
N LYS A 348 4.86 19.03 5.52
CA LYS A 348 6.09 19.26 4.75
C LYS A 348 7.22 18.39 5.25
N ASN A 349 7.97 17.82 4.31
CA ASN A 349 9.15 17.00 4.59
C ASN A 349 10.20 17.73 5.44
N LEU A 350 10.37 19.05 5.27
CA LEU A 350 11.30 19.83 6.08
C LEU A 350 10.90 19.87 7.56
N THR A 351 9.59 19.97 7.85
CA THR A 351 9.09 19.94 9.24
C THR A 351 9.22 18.54 9.82
N HIS A 352 8.87 17.51 9.03
CA HIS A 352 9.10 16.11 9.40
C HIS A 352 10.56 15.87 9.78
N GLN A 353 11.51 16.24 8.90
CA GLN A 353 12.94 16.08 9.16
C GLN A 353 13.37 16.76 10.45
N LYS A 354 12.94 18.00 10.70
CA LYS A 354 13.25 18.71 11.95
C LYS A 354 12.72 17.99 13.19
N LEU A 355 11.47 17.51 13.15
CA LEU A 355 10.88 16.78 14.27
C LEU A 355 11.56 15.42 14.47
N THR A 356 11.86 14.71 13.39
CA THR A 356 12.55 13.41 13.45
C THR A 356 13.96 13.56 14.00
N THR A 357 14.72 14.57 13.57
CA THR A 357 16.03 14.89 14.15
C THR A 357 15.89 15.23 15.63
N ARG A 358 14.95 16.10 16.01
CA ARG A 358 14.77 16.47 17.42
C ARG A 358 14.34 15.30 18.31
N PHE A 359 13.44 14.44 17.80
CA PHE A 359 13.04 13.21 18.45
C PHE A 359 14.26 12.29 18.64
N SER A 360 15.01 12.06 17.57
CA SER A 360 16.19 11.21 17.56
C SER A 360 17.28 11.74 18.50
N ASP A 361 17.60 13.03 18.46
CA ASP A 361 18.60 13.65 19.33
C ASP A 361 18.21 13.58 20.80
N GLY A 362 16.93 13.85 21.11
CA GLY A 362 16.40 13.71 22.48
C GLY A 362 16.43 12.27 23.00
N TYR A 363 16.26 11.29 22.11
CA TYR A 363 16.20 9.86 22.44
C TYR A 363 17.58 9.20 22.49
N LEU A 364 18.41 9.44 21.48
CA LEU A 364 19.77 8.91 21.33
C LEU A 364 20.72 9.52 22.36
N ALA A 365 20.54 10.78 22.75
CA ALA A 365 21.30 11.38 23.85
C ALA A 365 20.98 10.74 25.22
N LYS A 366 19.86 10.03 25.36
CA LYS A 366 19.40 9.48 26.64
C LYS A 366 19.71 7.98 26.86
N LYS A 367 20.10 7.17 25.86
CA LYS A 367 20.62 5.77 26.05
C LYS A 367 21.09 5.09 24.75
N ASN A 368 22.05 4.16 24.87
CA ASN A 368 22.57 3.23 23.83
C ASN A 368 21.44 2.47 23.09
N CYS A 369 20.85 3.07 22.05
CA CYS A 369 19.61 2.59 21.41
C CYS A 369 19.78 1.44 20.41
N ALA A 370 20.99 0.97 20.11
CA ALA A 370 21.18 -0.19 19.23
C ALA A 370 20.57 -1.47 19.81
N GLU A 371 20.57 -1.65 21.14
CA GLU A 371 19.95 -2.81 21.79
C GLU A 371 18.42 -2.70 21.89
N VAL A 372 17.85 -1.49 21.94
CA VAL A 372 16.42 -1.26 22.23
C VAL A 372 15.57 -1.46 20.97
N LEU A 373 16.03 -0.95 19.82
CA LEU A 373 15.37 -1.18 18.52
C LEU A 373 15.38 -2.66 18.11
N MET A 374 16.42 -3.41 18.48
CA MET A 374 16.53 -4.86 18.24
C MET A 374 15.72 -5.69 19.24
N LYS A 375 15.69 -5.34 20.55
CA LYS A 375 14.92 -6.07 21.57
C LYS A 375 13.40 -5.95 21.38
N LEU A 376 12.92 -4.93 20.67
CA LEU A 376 11.51 -4.80 20.26
C LEU A 376 11.05 -5.91 19.29
N SER A 377 11.95 -6.46 18.48
CA SER A 377 11.65 -7.58 17.57
C SER A 377 11.71 -8.95 18.29
N VAL A 378 12.53 -9.05 19.34
CA VAL A 378 12.77 -10.32 20.07
C VAL A 378 11.65 -10.65 21.07
N LYS A 379 10.95 -9.66 21.65
CA LYS A 379 9.92 -9.93 22.68
C LYS A 379 8.60 -10.52 22.16
N GLN A 380 8.36 -10.55 20.85
CA GLN A 380 7.25 -11.35 20.27
C GLN A 380 7.54 -12.86 20.22
N LYS A 381 8.78 -13.31 20.50
CA LYS A 381 9.18 -14.73 20.48
C LYS A 381 9.20 -15.44 21.85
N GLN A 382 8.77 -14.78 22.94
CA GLN A 382 8.72 -15.41 24.27
C GLN A 382 7.38 -15.18 24.96
N THR A 383 6.34 -15.81 24.45
CA THR A 383 5.24 -16.28 25.29
C THR A 383 5.12 -17.78 25.05
N PRO A 384 5.47 -18.65 26.02
CA PRO A 384 5.26 -20.07 25.87
C PRO A 384 3.76 -20.33 25.74
N LEU A 385 3.40 -21.11 24.73
CA LEU A 385 2.20 -21.95 24.76
C LEU A 385 2.24 -22.77 26.05
N ILE A 386 1.41 -22.43 27.03
CA ILE A 386 0.99 -23.40 28.05
C ILE A 386 -0.35 -23.95 27.61
N SER A 387 -0.27 -25.22 27.22
CA SER A 387 -1.35 -26.15 26.91
C SER A 387 -2.37 -26.30 28.04
N HIS A 388 -3.61 -26.52 27.64
CA HIS A 388 -4.79 -27.02 28.34
C HIS A 388 -4.61 -27.75 29.70
N SER A 389 -5.55 -27.50 30.62
CA SER A 389 -6.53 -28.47 31.18
C SER A 389 -6.81 -28.23 32.67
N ASN A 390 -8.08 -27.97 33.02
CA ASN A 390 -8.86 -28.76 34.00
C ASN A 390 -10.22 -28.11 34.29
N PHE A 391 -11.27 -28.92 34.03
CA PHE A 391 -12.72 -28.77 34.24
C PHE A 391 -13.50 -27.76 33.40
#